data_AF-X1U1M4-F1
#
_entry.id   AF-X1U1M4-F1
#
_cell.length_a   1.000
_cell.length_b   1.000
_cell.length_c   1.000
_cell.angle_alpha   90.00
_cell.angle_beta   90.00
_cell.angle_gamma   90.00
#
_symmetry.space_group_name_H-M   'P 1'
#
loop_
_entity.id
_entity.type
_entity.pdbx_description
1 polymer ?
#
loop_
_entity_poly.entity_id
_entity_poly.type
_entity_poly.pdbx_seq_one_letter_code
_entity_poly.pdbx_strand_id
1 'polypeptide(L)'
;SKKKKRYKKQNKKDIYGFNSSFKENKDKKKISYTEFVGKNKEEKIILFSPLLHLEHQKKIWLDQDEHFEEIYIWLRDIYLKHNPEPFADLKQAVEEEMKELDEEKQKRLEKINKDFENPLREI
;
A
#
# COMPACT_ATOMS: atom_id res chain seq x y z
N SER A 1 -21.66 -2.39 -25.48
CA SER A 1 -22.15 -1.15 -24.83
C SER A 1 -21.05 -0.08 -24.81
N LYS A 2 -21.35 1.14 -25.29
CA LYS A 2 -20.42 2.29 -25.37
C LYS A 2 -19.80 2.68 -24.01
N LYS A 3 -20.49 2.37 -22.91
CA LYS A 3 -19.99 2.60 -21.52
C LYS A 3 -18.68 1.85 -21.23
N LYS A 4 -18.57 0.56 -21.60
CA LYS A 4 -17.38 -0.26 -21.32
C LYS A 4 -16.10 0.23 -22.02
N LYS A 5 -16.21 0.90 -23.17
CA LYS A 5 -15.06 1.47 -23.91
C LYS A 5 -14.52 2.76 -23.29
N ARG A 6 -15.35 3.53 -22.58
CA ARG A 6 -14.94 4.80 -21.92
C ARG A 6 -14.08 4.54 -20.68
N TYR A 7 -14.50 3.61 -19.81
CA TYR A 7 -13.74 3.19 -18.62
C TYR A 7 -12.32 2.71 -18.96
N LYS A 8 -12.15 1.89 -20.02
CA LYS A 8 -10.83 1.42 -20.45
C LYS A 8 -9.91 2.52 -21.01
N LYS A 9 -10.47 3.64 -21.49
CA LYS A 9 -9.69 4.77 -22.03
C LYS A 9 -9.29 5.76 -20.92
N GLN A 10 -10.08 5.85 -19.85
CA GLN A 10 -9.75 6.61 -18.63
C GLN A 10 -8.52 6.00 -17.93
N ASN A 11 -8.54 4.69 -17.66
CA ASN A 11 -7.43 3.94 -17.01
C ASN A 11 -6.05 4.11 -17.66
N LYS A 12 -5.97 4.49 -18.95
CA LYS A 12 -4.70 4.73 -19.66
C LYS A 12 -4.17 6.14 -19.50
N LYS A 13 -5.00 7.15 -19.18
CA LYS A 13 -4.49 8.50 -18.87
C LYS A 13 -3.98 8.59 -17.44
N ASP A 14 -4.59 7.84 -16.53
CA ASP A 14 -4.34 7.93 -15.08
C ASP A 14 -2.92 7.46 -14.68
N ILE A 15 -2.37 6.46 -15.38
CA ILE A 15 -1.00 5.96 -15.13
C ILE A 15 0.08 6.81 -15.80
N TYR A 16 -0.22 7.38 -16.98
CA TYR A 16 0.75 8.21 -17.73
C TYR A 16 0.91 9.59 -17.10
N GLY A 17 -0.14 10.18 -16.54
CA GLY A 17 -0.05 11.40 -15.75
C GLY A 17 0.81 11.19 -14.49
N PHE A 18 0.54 10.12 -13.74
CA PHE A 18 1.25 9.80 -12.51
C PHE A 18 2.77 9.68 -12.69
N ASN A 19 3.24 8.87 -13.65
CA ASN A 19 4.67 8.75 -13.93
C ASN A 19 5.29 10.08 -14.42
N SER A 20 4.50 10.96 -15.05
CA SER A 20 4.98 12.27 -15.50
C SER A 20 5.13 13.24 -14.32
N SER A 21 4.18 13.25 -13.38
CA SER A 21 4.25 14.03 -12.15
C SER A 21 5.49 13.72 -11.29
N PHE A 22 5.92 12.45 -11.26
CA PHE A 22 7.18 12.04 -10.60
C PHE A 22 8.43 12.30 -11.45
N LYS A 23 8.32 12.35 -12.78
CA LYS A 23 9.46 12.62 -13.68
C LYS A 23 9.81 14.11 -13.75
N GLU A 24 8.82 14.99 -13.66
CA GLU A 24 9.04 16.45 -13.66
C GLU A 24 9.71 16.93 -12.37
N ASN A 25 9.60 16.17 -11.28
CA ASN A 25 10.26 16.46 -10.00
C ASN A 25 11.06 15.26 -9.53
N LYS A 26 12.27 15.07 -10.07
CA LYS A 26 13.19 13.98 -9.69
C LYS A 26 13.48 13.90 -8.19
N ASP A 27 13.33 15.03 -7.48
CA ASP A 27 13.55 15.12 -6.02
C ASP A 27 12.28 14.89 -5.18
N LYS A 28 11.08 14.97 -5.77
CA LYS A 28 9.82 14.68 -5.04
C LYS A 28 9.66 13.16 -4.90
N LYS A 29 9.95 12.67 -3.69
CA LYS A 29 9.79 11.25 -3.33
C LYS A 29 8.32 10.84 -3.15
N LYS A 30 7.44 11.79 -2.83
CA LYS A 30 5.98 11.62 -2.68
C LYS A 30 5.20 12.84 -3.18
N ILE A 31 3.92 12.62 -3.47
CA ILE A 31 2.93 13.66 -3.80
C ILE A 31 1.72 13.53 -2.88
N SER A 32 1.11 14.64 -2.45
CA SER A 32 -0.14 14.56 -1.69
C SER A 32 -1.33 14.27 -2.60
N TYR A 33 -2.33 13.60 -2.06
CA TYR A 33 -3.54 13.26 -2.80
C TYR A 33 -4.31 14.51 -3.21
N THR A 34 -4.37 15.51 -2.34
CA THR A 34 -4.94 16.82 -2.66
C THR A 34 -4.20 17.50 -3.83
N GLU A 35 -2.88 17.40 -3.91
CA GLU A 35 -2.08 17.93 -5.04
C GLU A 35 -2.36 17.15 -6.33
N PHE A 36 -2.49 15.82 -6.24
CA PHE A 36 -2.73 14.95 -7.40
C PHE A 36 -4.11 15.14 -8.03
N VAL A 37 -5.16 15.30 -7.22
CA VAL A 37 -6.55 15.41 -7.71
C VAL A 37 -6.99 16.86 -7.94
N GLY A 38 -6.49 17.80 -7.13
CA GLY A 38 -6.95 19.19 -7.17
C GLY A 38 -8.24 19.43 -6.37
N LYS A 39 -9.01 20.48 -6.75
CA LYS A 39 -10.07 21.06 -5.91
C LYS A 39 -11.47 20.45 -6.08
N ASN A 40 -11.71 19.65 -7.13
CA ASN A 40 -13.05 19.15 -7.43
C ASN A 40 -13.41 17.90 -6.61
N LYS A 41 -14.52 17.95 -5.85
CA LYS A 41 -14.98 16.86 -4.98
C LYS A 41 -15.36 15.59 -5.75
N GLU A 42 -15.93 15.73 -6.94
CA GLU A 42 -16.30 14.57 -7.76
C GLU A 42 -15.05 13.86 -8.31
N GLU A 43 -14.05 14.64 -8.72
CA GLU A 43 -12.77 14.11 -9.20
C GLU A 43 -12.02 13.37 -8.08
N LYS A 44 -12.11 13.83 -6.83
CA LYS A 44 -11.59 13.08 -5.67
C LYS A 44 -12.15 11.67 -5.64
N ILE A 45 -13.48 11.52 -5.62
CA ILE A 45 -14.09 10.19 -5.53
C ILE A 45 -13.70 9.31 -6.73
N ILE A 46 -13.69 9.89 -7.93
CA ILE A 46 -13.40 9.16 -9.18
C ILE A 46 -11.94 8.72 -9.25
N LEU A 47 -10.99 9.55 -8.80
CA LEU A 47 -9.55 9.26 -8.88
C LEU A 47 -9.05 8.36 -7.76
N PHE A 48 -9.77 8.27 -6.64
CA PHE A 48 -9.37 7.38 -5.54
C PHE A 48 -9.44 5.89 -5.94
N SER A 49 -10.50 5.48 -6.64
CA SER A 49 -10.67 4.07 -7.04
C SER A 49 -9.52 3.55 -7.93
N PRO A 50 -9.06 4.28 -8.96
CA PRO A 50 -7.86 3.94 -9.71
C PRO A 50 -6.59 3.83 -8.84
N LEU A 51 -6.40 4.72 -7.85
CA LEU A 51 -5.24 4.65 -6.96
C LEU A 51 -5.25 3.38 -6.12
N LEU A 52 -6.39 3.00 -5.54
CA LEU A 52 -6.54 1.73 -4.83
C LEU A 52 -6.19 0.53 -5.72
N HIS A 53 -6.56 0.58 -7.00
CA HIS A 53 -6.19 -0.48 -7.94
C HIS A 53 -4.68 -0.53 -8.20
N LEU A 54 -4.01 0.63 -8.27
CA LEU A 54 -2.55 0.70 -8.46
C LEU A 54 -1.78 0.24 -7.22
N GLU A 55 -2.29 0.56 -6.03
CA GLU A 55 -1.74 0.08 -4.77
C GLU A 55 -1.90 -1.44 -4.65
N HIS A 56 -3.08 -1.98 -5.00
CA HIS A 56 -3.31 -3.42 -5.04
C HIS A 56 -2.33 -4.12 -6.01
N GLN A 57 -2.04 -3.49 -7.15
CA GLN A 57 -1.02 -3.95 -8.11
C GLN A 57 0.42 -3.73 -7.66
N LYS A 58 0.65 -3.23 -6.44
CA LYS A 58 1.99 -2.95 -5.87
C LYS A 58 2.83 -2.00 -6.71
N LYS A 59 2.21 -1.07 -7.44
CA LYS A 59 2.92 -0.03 -8.21
C LYS A 59 3.18 1.22 -7.39
N ILE A 60 2.24 1.55 -6.54
CA ILE A 60 2.30 2.69 -5.64
C ILE A 60 2.11 2.22 -4.20
N TRP A 61 2.40 3.11 -3.27
CA TRP A 61 2.12 2.95 -1.86
C TRP A 61 1.31 4.15 -1.41
N LEU A 62 0.14 3.92 -0.81
CA LEU A 62 -0.65 4.97 -0.18
C LEU A 62 -0.28 5.01 1.31
N ASP A 63 0.02 6.21 1.77
CA ASP A 63 0.57 6.46 3.09
C ASP A 63 -0.33 7.47 3.79
N GLN A 64 -0.88 7.09 4.95
CA GLN A 64 -1.81 7.89 5.73
C GLN A 64 -1.51 7.64 7.22
N ASP A 65 -0.95 8.65 7.88
CA ASP A 65 -0.49 8.54 9.26
C ASP A 65 -1.66 8.42 10.27
N GLU A 66 -2.75 9.18 10.05
CA GLU A 66 -3.94 9.19 10.92
C GLU A 66 -5.25 9.11 10.14
N HIS A 67 -6.33 8.69 10.80
CA HIS A 67 -7.65 8.58 10.19
C HIS A 67 -8.14 9.92 9.63
N PHE A 68 -8.58 9.91 8.38
CA PHE A 68 -9.10 11.07 7.64
C PHE A 68 -8.09 12.20 7.38
N GLU A 69 -6.82 11.99 7.70
CA GLU A 69 -5.75 12.91 7.33
C GLU A 69 -5.36 12.77 5.85
N GLU A 70 -4.46 13.67 5.42
CA GLU A 70 -3.95 13.70 4.05
C GLU A 70 -3.31 12.35 3.66
N ILE A 71 -3.58 11.93 2.42
CA ILE A 71 -3.03 10.69 1.86
C ILE A 71 -1.84 11.08 1.01
N TYR A 72 -0.68 10.51 1.30
CA TYR A 72 0.51 10.65 0.46
C TYR A 72 0.63 9.45 -0.48
N ILE A 73 0.96 9.74 -1.74
CA ILE A 73 1.16 8.74 -2.77
C ILE A 73 2.66 8.64 -3.05
N TRP A 74 3.20 7.42 -2.92
CA TRP A 74 4.59 7.11 -3.19
C TRP A 74 4.71 6.12 -4.34
N LEU A 75 5.85 6.14 -5.05
CA LEU A 75 6.30 4.99 -5.81
C LEU A 75 6.76 3.91 -4.83
N ARG A 76 6.25 2.68 -4.99
CA ARG A 76 6.53 1.59 -4.03
C ARG A 76 8.03 1.35 -3.84
N ASP A 77 8.78 1.33 -4.94
CA ASP A 77 10.23 1.08 -4.89
C ASP A 77 11.00 2.19 -4.16
N ILE A 78 10.50 3.44 -4.20
CA ILE A 78 11.08 4.57 -3.49
C ILE A 78 10.72 4.48 -2.01
N TYR A 79 9.45 4.17 -1.71
CA TYR A 79 8.98 4.02 -0.34
C TYR A 79 9.78 2.95 0.42
N LEU A 80 9.94 1.75 -0.16
CA LEU A 80 10.68 0.65 0.49
C LEU A 80 12.17 0.93 0.67
N LYS A 81 12.78 1.77 -0.17
CA LYS A 81 14.17 2.22 0.01
C LYS A 81 14.32 3.18 1.19
N HIS A 82 13.30 3.99 1.46
CA HIS A 82 13.31 4.95 2.56
C HIS A 82 12.78 4.39 3.87
N ASN A 83 11.89 3.39 3.80
CA ASN A 83 11.28 2.71 4.93
C ASN A 83 11.60 1.21 4.84
N PRO A 84 12.76 0.76 5.38
CA PRO A 84 13.18 -0.63 5.30
C PRO A 84 12.29 -1.58 6.11
N GLU A 85 11.63 -1.08 7.16
CA GLU A 85 10.75 -1.84 8.05
C GLU A 85 9.34 -1.20 8.08
N PRO A 86 8.58 -1.23 6.96
CA PRO A 86 7.29 -0.54 6.85
C PRO A 86 6.17 -1.16 7.68
N PHE A 87 6.44 -2.28 8.34
CA PHE A 87 5.49 -3.00 9.18
C PHE A 87 6.02 -3.18 10.61
N ALA A 88 7.00 -2.37 11.05
CA ALA A 88 7.59 -2.47 12.38
C ALA A 88 6.52 -2.42 13.48
N ASP A 89 5.63 -1.43 13.41
CA ASP A 89 4.56 -1.23 14.39
C ASP A 89 3.60 -2.42 14.42
N LEU A 90 3.26 -2.96 13.24
CA LEU A 90 2.40 -4.14 13.13
C LEU A 90 3.08 -5.38 13.70
N LYS A 91 4.38 -5.57 13.42
CA LYS A 91 5.16 -6.67 14.01
C LYS A 91 5.16 -6.55 15.52
N GLN A 92 5.39 -5.35 16.06
CA GLN A 92 5.39 -5.11 17.50
C GLN A 92 4.02 -5.39 18.13
N ALA A 93 2.93 -4.89 17.54
CA ALA A 93 1.58 -5.15 18.04
C ALA A 93 1.24 -6.64 18.06
N VAL A 94 1.60 -7.38 17.00
CA VAL A 94 1.41 -8.83 16.94
C VAL A 94 2.25 -9.54 18.01
N GLU A 95 3.50 -9.12 18.23
CA GLU A 95 4.35 -9.68 19.28
C GLU A 95 3.82 -9.41 20.69
N GLU A 96 3.23 -8.23 20.93
CA GLU A 96 2.58 -7.89 22.20
C GLU A 96 1.33 -8.74 22.44
N GLU A 97 0.44 -8.86 21.44
CA GLU A 97 -0.72 -9.75 21.52
C GLU A 97 -0.32 -11.21 21.76
N MET A 98 0.76 -11.69 21.15
CA MET A 98 1.27 -13.05 21.36
C MET A 98 1.73 -13.30 22.80
N LYS A 99 2.26 -12.28 23.49
CA LYS A 99 2.70 -12.40 24.89
C LYS A 99 1.51 -12.49 25.86
N GLU A 100 0.36 -11.93 25.51
CA GLU A 100 -0.87 -12.01 26.32
C GLU A 100 -1.60 -13.36 26.21
N LEU A 101 -1.18 -14.22 25.29
CA LEU A 101 -1.76 -15.55 25.14
C LEU A 101 -1.39 -16.47 26.30
N ASP A 102 -2.29 -17.39 26.65
CA ASP A 102 -2.02 -18.44 27.61
C ASP A 102 -0.89 -19.39 27.15
N GLU A 103 -0.26 -20.08 28.11
CA GLU A 103 0.88 -20.97 27.86
C GLU A 103 0.57 -22.08 26.85
N GLU A 104 -0.69 -22.52 26.77
CA GLU A 104 -1.12 -23.55 25.82
C GLU A 104 -1.10 -23.02 24.39
N LYS A 105 -1.63 -21.80 24.17
CA LYS A 105 -1.62 -21.14 22.85
C LYS A 105 -0.21 -20.74 22.43
N GLN A 106 0.63 -20.28 23.36
CA GLN A 106 2.04 -20.00 23.06
C GLN A 106 2.78 -21.25 22.56
N LYS A 107 2.65 -22.38 23.25
CA LYS A 107 3.23 -23.67 22.81
C LYS A 107 2.71 -24.13 21.44
N ARG A 108 1.43 -23.91 21.15
CA ARG A 108 0.85 -24.22 19.83
C ARG A 108 1.45 -23.33 18.73
N LEU A 109 1.62 -22.03 18.99
CA LEU A 109 2.24 -21.09 18.04
C LEU A 109 3.71 -21.42 17.78
N GLU A 110 4.49 -21.73 18.81
CA GLU A 110 5.88 -22.15 18.66
C GLU A 110 6.02 -23.41 17.79
N LYS A 111 5.12 -24.38 17.97
CA LYS A 111 5.09 -25.59 17.15
C LYS A 111 4.80 -25.25 15.68
N ILE A 112 3.80 -24.41 15.42
CA ILE A 112 3.46 -23.95 14.06
C ILE A 112 4.63 -23.23 13.40
N ASN A 113 5.29 -22.31 14.13
CA ASN A 113 6.44 -21.58 13.59
C ASN A 113 7.60 -22.53 13.23
N LYS A 114 7.89 -23.52 14.07
CA LYS A 114 8.93 -24.52 13.81
C LYS A 114 8.64 -25.39 12.57
N ASP A 115 7.36 -25.71 12.35
CA ASP A 115 6.92 -26.46 11.18
C ASP A 115 7.01 -25.59 9.90
N PHE A 116 6.81 -24.27 10.02
CA PHE A 116 6.92 -23.31 8.91
C PHE A 116 8.36 -22.88 8.57
N GLU A 117 9.30 -22.90 9.52
CA GLU A 117 10.72 -22.58 9.26
C GLU A 117 11.42 -23.60 8.36
N ASN A 118 10.87 -24.80 8.22
CA ASN A 118 11.41 -25.83 7.34
C ASN A 118 10.30 -26.55 6.56
N PRO A 119 9.69 -25.88 5.58
CA PRO A 119 8.51 -26.38 4.86
C PRO A 119 8.85 -27.52 3.88
N LEU A 120 10.14 -27.85 3.72
CA LEU A 120 10.64 -28.87 2.80
C LEU A 120 11.27 -30.06 3.52
N ARG A 121 11.07 -30.21 4.84
CA ARG A 121 11.68 -31.29 5.63
C ARG A 121 11.27 -32.70 5.19
N GLU A 122 10.21 -32.82 4.39
CA GLU A 122 9.69 -34.09 3.83
C GLU A 122 9.50 -34.02 2.30
N ILE A 123 10.47 -33.49 1.54
CA ILE A 123 10.58 -33.74 0.09
C ILE A 123 11.89 -34.44 -0.22
#